data_AF-R5QE96-F1
#
_entry.id   AF-R5QE96-F1
#
_cell.length_a   1.000
_cell.length_b   1.000
_cell.length_c   1.000
_cell.angle_alpha   90.00
_cell.angle_beta   90.00
_cell.angle_gamma   90.00
#
_symmetry.space_group_name_H-M   'P 1'
#
loop_
_entity.id
_entity.type
_entity.pdbx_description
1 polymer ?
#
loop_
_entity_poly.entity_id
_entity_poly.type
_entity_poly.pdbx_seq_one_letter_code
_entity_poly.pdbx_strand_id
1 'polypeptide(L)'
;MHTIGRINKSIYSCITEDIVTDEVIITDNQLQHILDRHPEVYKEVTDYLNDIISAPDFIIKDNNTIHCWQQIVPPPKKLRPKRTLL
;
A
#
# COMPACT_ATOMS: atom_id res chain seq x y z
N MET A 1 11.66 -0.88 12.79
CA MET A 1 11.40 -1.61 11.53
C MET A 1 10.19 -2.49 11.74
N HIS A 2 9.24 -2.43 10.82
CA HIS A 2 7.95 -3.12 10.90
C HIS A 2 7.70 -3.89 9.61
N THR A 3 7.31 -5.15 9.71
CA THR A 3 6.95 -5.96 8.55
C THR A 3 5.60 -5.51 8.00
N ILE A 4 5.56 -5.19 6.71
CA ILE A 4 4.34 -4.86 5.98
C ILE A 4 3.68 -6.13 5.45
N GLY A 5 4.49 -7.04 4.91
CA GLY A 5 4.01 -8.26 4.29
C GLY A 5 5.07 -8.91 3.41
N ARG A 6 4.63 -9.71 2.44
CA ARG A 6 5.50 -10.42 1.51
C ARG A 6 5.05 -10.24 0.07
N ILE A 7 6.00 -10.03 -0.84
CA ILE A 7 5.75 -10.02 -2.28
C ILE A 7 5.77 -11.44 -2.84
N ASN A 8 4.91 -11.71 -3.82
CA ASN A 8 5.01 -12.93 -4.60
C ASN A 8 6.07 -12.76 -5.71
N LYS A 9 7.25 -13.35 -5.56
CA LYS A 9 8.34 -13.20 -6.52
C LYS A 9 7.97 -13.58 -7.97
N SER A 10 7.01 -14.48 -8.15
CA SER A 10 6.55 -14.89 -9.48
C SER A 10 5.78 -13.81 -10.24
N ILE A 11 5.08 -12.89 -9.56
CA ILE A 11 4.43 -11.76 -10.25
C ILE A 11 5.43 -10.65 -10.56
N TYR A 12 6.47 -10.48 -9.75
CA TYR A 12 7.51 -9.47 -9.93
C TYR A 12 8.63 -9.89 -10.89
N SER A 13 8.71 -11.17 -11.26
CA SER A 13 9.69 -11.67 -12.23
C SER A 13 9.54 -11.03 -13.61
N CYS A 14 8.38 -10.42 -13.91
CA CYS A 14 8.18 -9.62 -15.12
C CYS A 14 9.10 -8.39 -15.21
N ILE A 15 9.64 -7.91 -14.07
CA ILE A 15 10.54 -6.77 -13.99
C ILE A 15 12.00 -7.18 -13.79
N THR A 16 12.24 -8.15 -12.91
CA THR A 16 13.56 -8.70 -12.59
C THR A 16 13.43 -10.02 -11.84
N GLU A 17 14.32 -10.96 -12.14
CA GLU A 17 14.43 -12.24 -11.41
C GLU A 17 15.35 -12.13 -10.17
N ASP A 18 16.10 -11.03 -10.04
CA ASP A 18 17.13 -10.82 -9.02
C ASP A 18 16.55 -10.36 -7.66
N ILE A 19 15.44 -10.98 -7.24
CA ILE A 19 14.75 -10.66 -5.98
C ILE A 19 15.23 -11.62 -4.88
N VAL A 20 16.13 -11.14 -4.03
CA VAL A 20 16.73 -11.94 -2.95
C VAL A 20 15.73 -12.25 -1.83
N THR A 21 14.95 -11.25 -1.40
CA THR A 21 13.98 -11.38 -0.30
C THR A 21 12.55 -11.12 -0.77
N ASP A 22 11.59 -11.84 -0.22
CA ASP A 22 10.16 -11.59 -0.41
C ASP A 22 9.57 -10.68 0.70
N GLU A 23 10.28 -10.50 1.81
CA GLU A 23 9.78 -9.67 2.92
C GLU A 23 9.89 -8.17 2.58
N VAL A 24 8.78 -7.46 2.79
CA VAL A 24 8.72 -5.99 2.69
C VAL A 24 8.60 -5.41 4.09
N ILE A 25 9.52 -4.50 4.41
CA ILE A 25 9.55 -3.80 5.69
C ILE A 25 9.43 -2.30 5.49
N ILE A 26 8.93 -1.62 6.52
CA ILE A 26 8.94 -0.16 6.63
C ILE A 26 9.72 0.26 7.88
N THR A 27 10.48 1.34 7.76
CA THR A 27 11.23 1.93 8.88
C THR A 27 10.39 2.95 9.65
N ASP A 28 10.78 3.21 10.89
CA ASP A 28 10.12 4.22 11.74
C ASP A 28 10.19 5.63 11.11
N ASN A 29 11.32 5.97 10.47
CA ASN A 29 11.45 7.23 9.73
C ASN A 29 10.47 7.34 8.54
N GLN A 30 10.26 6.25 7.81
CA GLN A 30 9.30 6.23 6.71
C GLN A 30 7.86 6.36 7.22
N LEU A 31 7.52 5.70 8.33
CA LEU A 31 6.21 5.86 8.99
C LEU A 31 6.01 7.31 9.45
N GLN A 32 7.04 7.93 10.04
CA GLN A 32 6.97 9.33 10.46
C GLN A 32 6.73 10.27 9.27
N HIS A 33 7.37 10.04 8.12
CA HIS A 33 7.12 10.83 6.90
C HIS A 33 5.67 10.71 6.39
N ILE A 34 5.03 9.55 6.56
CA ILE A 34 3.61 9.38 6.22
C ILE A 34 2.74 10.14 7.22
N LEU A 35 3.02 10.00 8.52
CA LEU A 35 2.30 10.69 9.60
C LEU A 35 2.39 12.22 9.48
N ASP A 36 3.55 12.76 9.13
CA ASP A 36 3.77 14.20 9.04
C ASP A 36 3.01 14.82 7.85
N ARG A 37 2.86 14.09 6.74
CA ARG A 37 2.18 14.59 5.54
C ARG A 37 0.68 14.31 5.54
N HIS A 38 0.28 13.14 6.05
CA HIS A 38 -1.08 12.61 5.93
C HIS A 38 -1.48 11.82 7.19
N PRO A 39 -1.57 12.49 8.36
CA PRO A 39 -1.91 11.83 9.62
C PRO A 39 -3.29 11.15 9.57
N GLU A 40 -4.22 11.68 8.80
CA GLU A 40 -5.59 11.17 8.64
C GLU A 40 -5.67 9.85 7.88
N VAL A 41 -4.67 9.56 7.03
CA VAL A 41 -4.70 8.39 6.13
C VAL A 41 -3.75 7.30 6.60
N TYR A 42 -2.90 7.56 7.60
CA TYR A 42 -1.88 6.63 8.10
C TYR A 42 -2.41 5.21 8.34
N LYS A 43 -3.56 5.10 9.01
CA LYS A 43 -4.17 3.80 9.32
C LYS A 43 -4.69 3.09 8.08
N GLU A 44 -5.36 3.83 7.19
CA GLU A 44 -5.86 3.27 5.93
C GLU A 44 -4.71 2.83 5.02
N VAL A 45 -3.65 3.65 4.89
CA VAL A 45 -2.48 3.31 4.08
C VAL A 45 -1.82 2.03 4.59
N THR A 46 -1.62 1.92 5.91
CA THR A 46 -1.00 0.71 6.49
C THR A 46 -1.84 -0.54 6.27
N ASP A 47 -3.17 -0.43 6.29
CA ASP A 47 -4.08 -1.54 5.97
C ASP A 47 -3.95 -1.99 4.51
N TYR A 48 -3.86 -1.04 3.56
CA TYR A 48 -3.75 -1.38 2.12
C TYR A 48 -2.34 -1.79 1.67
N LEU A 49 -1.29 -1.40 2.38
CA LEU A 49 0.09 -1.64 1.95
C LEU A 49 0.36 -3.13 1.70
N ASN A 50 -0.15 -4.02 2.55
CA ASN A 50 0.01 -5.47 2.37
C ASN A 50 -0.70 -5.97 1.11
N ASP A 51 -1.91 -5.47 0.84
CA ASP A 51 -2.69 -5.86 -0.34
C ASP A 51 -2.01 -5.38 -1.63
N ILE A 52 -1.49 -4.14 -1.63
CA ILE A 52 -0.80 -3.52 -2.76
C ILE A 52 0.44 -4.33 -3.16
N ILE A 53 1.22 -4.83 -2.20
CA ILE A 53 2.44 -5.61 -2.49
C ILE A 53 2.14 -7.08 -2.81
N SER A 54 1.04 -7.62 -2.27
CA SER A 54 0.68 -9.02 -2.46
C SER A 54 0.02 -9.25 -3.83
N ALA A 55 -0.81 -8.30 -4.27
CA ALA A 55 -1.57 -8.38 -5.52
C ALA A 55 -1.75 -6.99 -6.18
N PRO A 56 -0.67 -6.37 -6.68
CA PRO A 56 -0.76 -5.10 -7.41
C PRO A 56 -1.51 -5.25 -8.73
N ASP A 57 -2.22 -4.20 -9.15
CA ASP A 57 -2.82 -4.15 -10.49
C ASP A 57 -1.76 -3.89 -11.56
N PHE A 58 -0.78 -3.04 -11.24
CA PHE A 58 0.32 -2.70 -12.14
C PHE A 58 1.66 -2.69 -11.41
N ILE A 59 2.67 -3.25 -12.06
CA ILE A 59 4.07 -3.19 -11.63
C ILE A 59 4.84 -2.45 -12.73
N ILE A 60 5.46 -1.33 -12.38
CA ILE A 60 6.11 -0.43 -13.34
C ILE A 60 7.56 -0.26 -12.93
N LYS A 61 8.48 -0.51 -13.86
CA LYS A 61 9.92 -0.27 -13.67
C LYS A 61 10.29 1.11 -14.19
N ASP A 62 10.95 1.90 -13.35
CA ASP A 62 11.70 3.09 -13.73
C ASP A 62 13.20 2.81 -13.62
N ASN A 63 14.05 3.78 -13.98
CA ASN A 63 15.51 3.62 -14.05
C ASN A 63 16.13 3.00 -12.79
N ASN A 64 15.63 3.41 -11.61
CA ASN A 64 16.20 3.00 -10.32
C ASN A 64 15.14 2.45 -9.33
N THR A 65 13.86 2.45 -9.70
CA THR A 65 12.76 2.14 -8.78
C THR A 65 11.70 1.26 -9.44
N ILE A 66 11.02 0.45 -8.62
CA ILE A 66 9.85 -0.32 -9.03
C ILE A 66 8.65 0.28 -8.31
N HIS A 67 7.61 0.61 -9.06
CA HIS A 67 6.37 1.17 -8.56
C HIS A 67 5.28 0.10 -8.62
N CYS A 68 4.58 -0.08 -7.50
CA CYS A 68 3.40 -0.94 -7.41
C CYS A 68 2.18 -0.04 -7.29
N TRP A 69 1.23 -0.22 -8.19
CA TRP A 69 -0.01 0.54 -8.19
C TRP A 69 -1.19 -0.40 -8.00
N GLN A 70 -2.10 0.00 -7.11
CA GLN A 70 -3.39 -0.64 -6.95
C GLN A 70 -4.49 0.42 -6.93
N GLN A 71 -5.54 0.18 -7.69
CA GLN A 71 -6.73 1.02 -7.63
C GLN A 71 -7.53 0.66 -6.38
N ILE A 72 -7.45 1.52 -5.35
CA ILE A 72 -8.28 1.39 -4.16
C ILE A 72 -9.68 1.91 -4.51
N VAL A 73 -10.66 1.01 -4.57
CA VAL A 73 -12.07 1.37 -4.66
C VAL A 73 -12.61 1.42 -3.22
N PRO A 74 -12.75 2.61 -2.60
CA PRO A 74 -13.25 2.69 -1.24
C PRO A 74 -14.67 2.13 -1.19
N PRO A 75 -15.03 1.37 -0.13
CA PRO A 75 -16.39 0.91 0.03
C PRO A 75 -17.34 2.12 0.05
N PRO A 76 -18.56 2.00 -0.53
CA PRO A 76 -19.51 3.10 -0.55
C PRO A 76 -19.73 3.61 0.86
N LYS A 77 -19.48 4.91 1.09
CA LYS A 77 -19.71 5.55 2.39
C LYS A 77 -21.16 5.27 2.79
N LYS A 78 -21.38 4.56 3.90
CA LYS A 78 -22.73 4.38 4.47
C LYS A 78 -23.30 5.79 4.69
N LEU A 79 -24.30 6.16 3.90
CA LEU A 79 -25.04 7.40 4.06
C LEU A 79 -25.57 7.41 5.50
N ARG A 80 -25.07 8.33 6.34
CA ARG A 80 -25.68 8.56 7.65
C ARG A 80 -27.11 9.02 7.38
N PRO A 81 -28.15 8.40 7.97
CA PRO A 81 -29.50 8.89 7.83
C PRO A 81 -29.54 10.33 8.33
N LYS A 82 -30.02 11.25 7.49
CA LYS A 82 -30.24 12.63 7.89
C LYS A 82 -31.18 12.59 9.10
N ARG A 83 -30.70 13.01 10.27
CA ARG A 83 -31.57 13.33 11.40
C ARG A 83 -32.47 14.47 10.93
N THR A 84 -33.71 14.13 10.57
CA THR A 84 -34.79 15.11 10.47
C THR A 84 -34.98 15.67 11.87
N LEU A 85 -34.50 16.88 12.11
CA LEU A 85 -34.91 17.66 13.26
C LEU A 85 -36.37 18.08 13.00
N LEU A 86 -37.29 17.44 13.73
CA LEU A 86 -38.65 17.91 13.97
C LEU A 86 -38.60 19.04 15.01
#